data_AF-A0A7C4Z3P9-F1
#
_entry.id   AF-A0A7C4Z3P9-F1
#
_cell.length_a   1.000
_cell.length_b   1.000
_cell.length_c   1.000
_cell.angle_alpha   90.00
_cell.angle_beta   90.00
_cell.angle_gamma   90.00
#
_symmetry.space_group_name_H-M   'P 1'
#
loop_
_entity.id
_entity.type
_entity.pdbx_description
1 polymer ?
#
loop_
_entity_poly.entity_id
_entity_poly.type
_entity_poly.pdbx_seq_one_letter_code
_entity_poly.pdbx_strand_id
1 'polypeptide(L)'
;MGPPHRPHARRPSRDRHPYRADCRGRPGPCHDDAMIVLTKIRRTILMAVRNLWLHKLRSFLSVLGIIIGTAAVISLMAFGEGSMQDALEDIKRQGLTNVIVTSVKPPEDATSQRRSFVASYGLTDEDHRRFAETLKKTVTATLPMRVFPAELRPVTESRLYNGRVVGTTPRHAIVYKLENMIAAGRFLTEQDEEPIPRNVAVLGSELAAELFPGEDPINKTIRISGKDRAFVVVGVLKDRMPNTSGAEIEKYNGDMYIPLKAYRSLLGEISFIRSTGARGAEKVQLSQVVLTVDDKGETDEVRDRVRSVADIVRAQLSESHPKKDWDIRIPLDRLEEAERTRDRYRVLLAFIAGISLLVGGIGIMNIMLA
;
A
#
# COMPACT_ATOMS: atom_id res chain seq x y z
N MET A 1 10.09 81.84 -62.09
CA MET A 1 9.04 82.00 -63.14
C MET A 1 8.14 80.79 -63.05
N GLY A 2 6.81 80.84 -63.16
CA GLY A 2 5.89 81.95 -63.41
C GLY A 2 4.58 81.36 -63.96
N PRO A 3 3.41 81.53 -63.30
CA PRO A 3 2.16 80.84 -63.68
C PRO A 3 1.37 81.66 -64.74
N PRO A 4 0.21 81.17 -65.25
CA PRO A 4 -1.10 81.34 -64.58
C PRO A 4 -2.01 80.08 -64.76
N HIS A 5 -3.33 79.99 -64.53
CA HIS A 5 -4.35 80.95 -64.07
C HIS A 5 -5.53 80.26 -63.28
N ARG A 6 -6.76 80.81 -63.40
CA ARG A 6 -8.11 80.38 -62.92
C ARG A 6 -9.14 80.98 -63.94
N PRO A 7 -10.47 81.18 -63.70
CA PRO A 7 -11.48 80.64 -62.76
C PRO A 7 -12.60 79.89 -63.55
N HIS A 8 -13.90 79.73 -63.24
CA HIS A 8 -14.90 80.01 -62.17
C HIS A 8 -15.79 78.73 -62.01
N ALA A 9 -16.59 78.41 -60.99
CA ALA A 9 -17.38 79.10 -59.94
C ALA A 9 -18.87 79.40 -60.27
N ARG A 10 -19.82 78.59 -59.71
CA ARG A 10 -21.06 79.02 -58.99
C ARG A 10 -21.95 77.83 -58.52
N ARG A 11 -22.64 78.03 -57.39
CA ARG A 11 -23.87 77.35 -56.88
C ARG A 11 -25.04 78.39 -56.98
N PRO A 12 -26.33 78.13 -56.66
CA PRO A 12 -27.01 76.95 -56.07
C PRO A 12 -28.16 76.44 -57.01
N SER A 13 -29.39 75.98 -56.67
CA SER A 13 -30.16 75.82 -55.40
C SER A 13 -31.41 74.91 -55.54
N ARG A 14 -31.62 74.04 -54.53
CA ARG A 14 -32.89 73.61 -53.88
C ARG A 14 -34.01 72.80 -54.60
N ASP A 15 -34.61 71.95 -53.75
CA ASP A 15 -36.00 71.44 -53.66
C ASP A 15 -36.64 70.65 -54.83
N ARG A 16 -36.86 69.33 -54.61
CA ARG A 16 -38.12 68.79 -54.01
C ARG A 16 -38.06 67.26 -53.73
N HIS A 17 -38.69 66.85 -52.63
CA HIS A 17 -39.11 65.47 -52.31
C HIS A 17 -40.49 65.16 -52.99
N PRO A 18 -41.07 63.93 -52.92
CA PRO A 18 -40.59 62.66 -52.32
C PRO A 18 -40.69 61.42 -53.25
N TYR A 19 -40.11 60.29 -52.83
CA TYR A 19 -40.78 58.97 -52.97
C TYR A 19 -40.40 58.06 -51.78
N ARG A 20 -41.19 57.00 -51.55
CA ARG A 20 -41.20 56.19 -50.31
C ARG A 20 -41.34 54.70 -50.64
N ALA A 21 -40.71 53.83 -49.86
CA ALA A 21 -40.60 52.37 -50.07
C ALA A 21 -39.74 52.02 -51.32
N ASP A 22 -39.01 50.91 -51.37
CA ASP A 22 -39.40 49.57 -50.91
C ASP A 22 -38.25 48.78 -50.25
N CYS A 23 -38.36 48.51 -48.95
CA CYS A 23 -37.46 47.62 -48.21
C CYS A 23 -37.95 46.16 -48.31
N ARG A 24 -38.07 45.63 -49.54
CA ARG A 24 -38.55 44.25 -49.75
C ARG A 24 -37.42 43.24 -49.45
N GLY A 25 -37.58 42.52 -48.35
CA GLY A 25 -36.53 41.65 -47.81
C GLY A 25 -36.16 40.47 -48.71
N ARG A 26 -34.88 40.12 -48.70
CA ARG A 26 -34.38 38.77 -49.01
C ARG A 26 -33.57 38.26 -47.81
N PRO A 27 -34.04 37.24 -47.06
CA PRO A 27 -33.16 36.51 -46.18
C PRO A 27 -32.16 35.73 -47.05
N GLY A 28 -30.90 36.16 -47.06
CA GLY A 28 -29.80 35.37 -47.65
C GLY A 28 -29.63 34.06 -46.88
N PRO A 29 -29.27 32.94 -47.55
CA PRO A 29 -29.29 31.62 -46.92
C PRO A 29 -28.10 31.41 -45.97
N CYS A 30 -28.31 31.64 -44.66
CA CYS A 30 -27.35 31.27 -43.60
C CYS A 30 -27.05 29.76 -43.51
N HIS A 31 -27.64 28.93 -44.38
CA HIS A 31 -27.33 27.51 -44.55
C HIS A 31 -26.14 27.25 -45.49
N ASP A 32 -25.83 28.14 -46.43
CA ASP A 32 -24.76 27.92 -47.41
C ASP A 32 -23.37 28.07 -46.78
N ASP A 33 -23.18 28.99 -45.83
CA ASP A 33 -21.89 29.21 -45.16
C ASP A 33 -21.35 27.94 -44.50
N ALA A 34 -22.19 27.14 -43.84
CA ALA A 34 -21.79 25.87 -43.26
C ALA A 34 -21.32 24.86 -44.33
N MET A 35 -21.98 24.82 -45.49
CA MET A 35 -21.66 23.91 -46.59
C MET A 35 -20.39 24.36 -47.35
N ILE A 36 -20.21 25.68 -47.51
CA ILE A 36 -19.01 26.30 -48.07
C ILE A 36 -17.82 26.08 -47.14
N VAL A 37 -17.97 26.27 -45.83
CA VAL A 37 -16.93 25.98 -44.82
C VAL A 37 -16.55 24.51 -44.84
N LEU A 38 -17.51 23.57 -44.83
CA LEU A 38 -17.24 22.13 -44.85
C LEU A 38 -16.52 21.69 -46.14
N THR A 39 -16.94 22.18 -47.30
CA THR A 39 -16.27 21.87 -48.59
C THR A 39 -14.90 22.53 -48.72
N LYS A 40 -14.71 23.73 -48.17
CA LYS A 40 -13.42 24.43 -48.09
C LYS A 40 -12.45 23.66 -47.18
N ILE A 41 -12.87 23.27 -45.98
CA ILE A 41 -12.10 22.41 -45.06
C ILE A 41 -11.70 21.10 -45.76
N ARG A 42 -12.64 20.40 -46.40
CA ARG A 42 -12.36 19.16 -47.14
C ARG A 42 -11.30 19.36 -48.22
N ARG A 43 -11.35 20.46 -48.98
CA ARG A 43 -10.34 20.80 -50.01
C ARG A 43 -8.97 21.11 -49.39
N THR A 44 -8.92 21.86 -48.30
CA THR A 44 -7.66 22.16 -47.58
C THR A 44 -7.01 20.90 -47.02
N ILE A 45 -7.78 20.00 -46.38
CA ILE A 45 -7.29 18.71 -45.88
C ILE A 45 -6.75 17.86 -47.03
N LEU A 46 -7.48 17.77 -48.15
CA LEU A 46 -7.04 17.00 -49.32
C LEU A 46 -5.72 17.53 -49.91
N MET A 47 -5.53 18.85 -49.95
CA MET A 47 -4.27 19.46 -50.38
C MET A 47 -3.14 19.24 -49.38
N ALA A 48 -3.40 19.33 -48.07
CA ALA A 48 -2.41 19.05 -47.03
C ALA A 48 -1.91 17.59 -47.08
N VAL A 49 -2.82 16.61 -47.19
CA VAL A 49 -2.47 15.19 -47.35
C VAL A 49 -1.63 14.97 -48.61
N ARG A 50 -1.95 15.64 -49.72
CA ARG A 50 -1.18 15.55 -50.97
C ARG A 50 0.24 16.13 -50.85
N ASN A 51 0.43 17.18 -50.06
CA ASN A 51 1.76 17.73 -49.74
C ASN A 51 2.58 16.81 -48.83
N LEU A 52 1.97 16.20 -47.81
CA LEU A 52 2.65 15.17 -46.99
C LEU A 52 3.09 13.97 -47.83
N TRP A 53 2.31 13.60 -48.85
CA TRP A 53 2.66 12.56 -49.82
C TRP A 53 3.76 12.92 -50.81
N LEU A 54 4.11 14.21 -50.97
CA LEU A 54 5.27 14.65 -51.76
C LEU A 54 6.57 14.51 -50.94
N HIS A 55 6.57 14.93 -49.68
CA HIS A 55 7.76 14.90 -48.81
C HIS A 55 7.82 13.67 -47.88
N LYS A 56 7.57 12.48 -48.44
CA LYS A 56 7.36 11.21 -47.71
C LYS A 56 8.36 10.95 -46.58
N LEU A 57 9.66 11.06 -46.86
CA LEU A 57 10.72 10.80 -45.87
C LEU A 57 10.64 11.76 -44.67
N ARG A 58 10.43 13.05 -44.95
CA ARG A 58 10.31 14.10 -43.94
C ARG A 58 9.08 13.88 -43.06
N SER A 59 7.92 13.68 -43.67
CA SER A 59 6.67 13.43 -42.95
C SER A 59 6.70 12.13 -42.14
N PHE A 60 7.34 11.08 -42.66
CA PHE A 60 7.55 9.81 -41.94
C PHE A 60 8.44 10.01 -40.70
N LEU A 61 9.59 10.68 -40.84
CA LEU A 61 10.50 10.95 -39.72
C LEU A 61 9.84 11.79 -38.61
N SER A 62 9.07 12.82 -38.96
CA SER A 62 8.32 13.60 -37.98
C SER A 62 7.28 12.78 -37.22
N VAL A 63 6.47 11.97 -37.93
CA VAL A 63 5.45 11.11 -37.31
C VAL A 63 6.08 10.01 -36.45
N LEU A 64 7.17 9.39 -36.92
CA LEU A 64 7.91 8.37 -36.17
C LEU A 64 8.49 8.94 -34.86
N GLY A 65 9.06 10.15 -34.91
CA GLY A 65 9.57 10.85 -33.73
C GLY A 65 8.48 11.14 -32.68
N ILE A 66 7.29 11.58 -33.13
CA ILE A 66 6.13 11.78 -32.25
C ILE A 66 5.70 10.45 -31.61
N ILE A 67 5.56 9.38 -32.41
CA ILE A 67 5.12 8.06 -31.93
C ILE A 67 6.11 7.51 -30.89
N ILE A 68 7.42 7.49 -31.19
CA ILE A 68 8.42 6.96 -30.26
C ILE A 68 8.50 7.82 -28.98
N GLY A 69 8.51 9.14 -29.10
CA GLY A 69 8.58 10.06 -27.96
C GLY A 69 7.37 9.94 -27.02
N THR A 70 6.16 9.91 -27.58
CA THR A 70 4.92 9.74 -26.79
C THR A 70 4.79 8.35 -26.20
N ALA A 71 5.09 7.29 -26.96
CA ALA A 71 5.03 5.92 -26.48
C ALA A 71 6.02 5.66 -25.33
N ALA A 72 7.24 6.21 -25.41
CA ALA A 72 8.22 6.10 -24.33
C ALA A 72 7.74 6.75 -23.02
N VAL A 73 7.20 7.98 -23.09
CA VAL A 73 6.65 8.70 -21.93
C VAL A 73 5.45 7.97 -21.32
N ILE A 74 4.50 7.52 -22.16
CA ILE A 74 3.31 6.79 -21.71
C ILE A 74 3.70 5.45 -21.06
N SER A 75 4.69 4.74 -21.61
CA SER A 75 5.16 3.46 -21.06
C SER A 75 5.82 3.63 -19.70
N LEU A 76 6.65 4.68 -19.54
CA LEU A 76 7.29 5.01 -18.27
C LEU A 76 6.26 5.42 -17.20
N MET A 77 5.24 6.21 -17.58
CA MET A 77 4.13 6.58 -16.69
C MET A 77 3.33 5.36 -16.24
N ALA A 78 2.93 4.48 -17.18
CA ALA A 78 2.14 3.29 -16.88
C ALA A 78 2.88 2.32 -15.93
N PHE A 79 4.18 2.10 -16.18
CA PHE A 79 5.01 1.28 -15.30
C PHE A 79 5.19 1.90 -13.90
N GLY A 80 5.44 3.21 -13.84
CA GLY A 80 5.63 3.93 -12.58
C GLY A 80 4.36 4.01 -11.72
N GLU A 81 3.22 4.36 -12.30
CA GLU A 81 1.94 4.37 -11.56
C GLU A 81 1.47 2.96 -11.19
N GLY A 82 1.72 1.95 -12.03
CA GLY A 82 1.41 0.54 -11.74
C GLY A 82 2.20 0.00 -10.55
N SER A 83 3.54 0.05 -10.61
CA SER A 83 4.40 -0.42 -9.51
C SER A 83 4.13 0.30 -8.18
N MET A 84 3.74 1.58 -8.24
CA MET A 84 3.36 2.34 -7.05
C MET A 84 1.95 1.97 -6.53
N GLN A 85 1.03 1.60 -7.41
CA GLN A 85 -0.29 1.08 -7.03
C GLN A 85 -0.16 -0.29 -6.33
N ASP A 86 0.70 -1.18 -6.84
CA ASP A 86 0.96 -2.50 -6.24
C ASP A 86 1.54 -2.36 -4.82
N ALA A 87 2.56 -1.49 -4.65
CA ALA A 87 3.16 -1.20 -3.35
C ALA A 87 2.16 -0.59 -2.35
N LEU A 88 1.23 0.27 -2.82
CA LEU A 88 0.14 0.80 -1.99
C LEU A 88 -0.89 -0.27 -1.62
N GLU A 89 -1.14 -1.27 -2.48
CA GLU A 89 -2.02 -2.38 -2.14
C GLU A 89 -1.39 -3.34 -1.12
N ASP A 90 -0.08 -3.63 -1.24
CA ASP A 90 0.69 -4.38 -0.23
C ASP A 90 0.55 -3.75 1.17
N ILE A 91 0.68 -2.41 1.29
CA ILE A 91 0.46 -1.69 2.56
C ILE A 91 -1.01 -1.83 3.02
N LYS A 92 -1.99 -1.70 2.11
CA LYS A 92 -3.41 -1.86 2.43
C LYS A 92 -3.77 -3.25 2.94
N ARG A 93 -3.10 -4.30 2.41
CA ARG A 93 -3.25 -5.71 2.84
C ARG A 93 -2.74 -5.96 4.27
N GLN A 94 -1.87 -5.11 4.83
CA GLN A 94 -1.44 -5.18 6.24
C GLN A 94 -2.50 -4.67 7.24
N GLY A 95 -3.59 -4.07 6.75
CA GLY A 95 -4.68 -3.53 7.54
C GLY A 95 -4.38 -2.13 8.08
N LEU A 96 -4.87 -1.10 7.38
CA LEU A 96 -4.59 0.31 7.70
C LEU A 96 -5.05 0.75 9.10
N THR A 97 -6.10 0.12 9.64
CA THR A 97 -6.68 0.44 10.95
C THR A 97 -5.99 -0.27 12.12
N ASN A 98 -4.90 -1.01 11.87
CA ASN A 98 -4.14 -1.71 12.90
C ASN A 98 -3.10 -0.78 13.56
N VAL A 99 -3.26 -0.48 14.85
CA VAL A 99 -2.15 0.04 15.68
C VAL A 99 -1.35 -1.15 16.20
N ILE A 100 -0.07 -1.22 15.85
CA ILE A 100 0.83 -2.34 16.17
C ILE A 100 1.79 -1.92 17.28
N VAL A 101 1.53 -2.39 18.50
CA VAL A 101 2.43 -2.21 19.65
C VAL A 101 3.41 -3.38 19.70
N THR A 102 4.71 -3.13 19.78
CA THR A 102 5.76 -4.16 19.76
C THR A 102 6.69 -4.02 20.97
N SER A 103 7.02 -5.12 21.62
CA SER A 103 8.02 -5.18 22.69
C SER A 103 9.43 -5.08 22.09
N VAL A 104 10.19 -4.06 22.50
CA VAL A 104 11.57 -3.83 22.05
C VAL A 104 12.52 -4.02 23.24
N LYS A 105 13.64 -4.71 23.03
CA LYS A 105 14.66 -4.82 24.07
C LYS A 105 15.28 -3.43 24.31
N PRO A 106 15.19 -2.85 25.51
CA PRO A 106 15.81 -1.56 25.78
C PRO A 106 17.33 -1.69 25.64
N PRO A 107 18.04 -0.61 25.24
CA PRO A 107 19.50 -0.62 25.16
C PRO A 107 20.09 -0.97 26.53
N GLU A 108 21.15 -1.78 26.54
CA GLU A 108 21.78 -2.22 27.79
C GLU A 108 22.61 -1.10 28.41
N ASP A 109 22.00 -0.35 29.35
CA ASP A 109 22.69 0.60 30.21
C ASP A 109 23.81 -0.12 30.98
N ALA A 110 25.05 0.03 30.50
CA ALA A 110 26.23 -0.68 31.01
C ALA A 110 26.46 -0.52 32.53
N THR A 111 25.94 0.55 33.11
CA THR A 111 25.97 0.86 34.55
C THR A 111 25.13 -0.09 35.41
N SER A 112 24.22 -0.88 34.82
CA SER A 112 23.16 -1.63 35.52
C SER A 112 23.45 -3.13 35.78
N GLN A 113 24.67 -3.60 35.54
CA GLN A 113 25.14 -5.01 35.62
C GLN A 113 24.92 -5.80 36.94
N ARG A 114 24.20 -5.30 37.95
CA ARG A 114 24.17 -5.87 39.31
C ARG A 114 22.86 -6.47 39.82
N ARG A 115 21.74 -6.46 39.08
CA ARG A 115 20.45 -6.95 39.61
C ARG A 115 19.46 -7.58 38.62
N SER A 116 19.88 -8.61 37.88
CA SER A 116 19.06 -9.82 37.58
C SER A 116 19.78 -10.76 36.59
N PHE A 117 19.52 -12.07 36.70
CA PHE A 117 19.88 -13.07 35.68
C PHE A 117 18.78 -13.21 34.59
N VAL A 118 17.65 -12.52 34.79
CA VAL A 118 16.46 -12.55 33.94
C VAL A 118 16.06 -11.12 33.60
N ALA A 119 16.29 -10.70 32.35
CA ALA A 119 15.84 -9.39 31.88
C ALA A 119 14.33 -9.45 31.58
N SER A 120 13.51 -8.86 32.45
CA SER A 120 12.07 -8.65 32.20
C SER A 120 11.85 -7.32 31.51
N TYR A 121 11.23 -7.34 30.33
CA TYR A 121 10.91 -6.15 29.53
C TYR A 121 9.76 -6.42 28.56
N GLY A 122 9.14 -5.35 28.07
CA GLY A 122 8.08 -5.39 27.07
C GLY A 122 6.69 -5.70 27.64
N LEU A 123 5.72 -5.67 26.73
CA LEU A 123 4.28 -5.64 27.01
C LEU A 123 3.81 -6.80 27.91
N THR A 124 3.00 -6.45 28.92
CA THR A 124 2.39 -7.41 29.84
C THR A 124 0.95 -7.79 29.45
N ASP A 125 0.44 -8.86 30.08
CA ASP A 125 -0.99 -9.20 30.01
C ASP A 125 -1.89 -8.14 30.69
N GLU A 126 -1.35 -7.33 31.59
CA GLU A 126 -2.10 -6.24 32.22
C GLU A 126 -2.25 -5.05 31.27
N ASP A 127 -1.20 -4.64 30.53
CA ASP A 127 -1.31 -3.59 29.51
C ASP A 127 -2.31 -3.99 28.43
N HIS A 128 -2.27 -5.26 27.99
CA HIS A 128 -3.27 -5.81 27.06
C HIS A 128 -4.72 -5.67 27.58
N ARG A 129 -4.95 -5.95 28.87
CA ARG A 129 -6.27 -5.76 29.52
C ARG A 129 -6.64 -4.28 29.62
N ARG A 130 -5.72 -3.40 30.06
CA ARG A 130 -5.92 -1.94 30.11
C ARG A 130 -6.30 -1.36 28.75
N PHE A 131 -5.66 -1.81 27.66
CA PHE A 131 -6.04 -1.42 26.29
C PHE A 131 -7.45 -1.91 25.93
N ALA A 132 -7.75 -3.19 26.20
CA ALA A 132 -9.05 -3.79 25.87
C ALA A 132 -10.22 -3.17 26.65
N GLU A 133 -9.99 -2.68 27.86
CA GLU A 133 -10.97 -1.96 28.68
C GLU A 133 -11.12 -0.51 28.25
N THR A 134 -10.01 0.23 28.10
CA THR A 134 -10.00 1.66 27.72
C THR A 134 -10.58 1.88 26.33
N LEU A 135 -10.19 1.04 25.36
CA LEU A 135 -10.48 1.23 23.93
C LEU A 135 -11.71 0.45 23.45
N LYS A 136 -12.48 -0.15 24.36
CA LYS A 136 -13.62 -1.06 24.08
C LYS A 136 -14.70 -0.49 23.14
N LYS A 137 -14.78 0.84 22.99
CA LYS A 137 -15.72 1.53 22.09
C LYS A 137 -15.15 1.88 20.71
N THR A 138 -13.83 1.79 20.52
CA THR A 138 -13.11 2.31 19.34
C THR A 138 -12.32 1.22 18.61
N VAL A 139 -11.92 0.17 19.33
CA VAL A 139 -11.19 -0.98 18.81
C VAL A 139 -12.13 -2.16 18.66
N THR A 140 -12.31 -2.64 17.42
CA THR A 140 -13.15 -3.79 17.08
C THR A 140 -12.51 -5.11 17.51
N ALA A 141 -11.19 -5.23 17.41
CA ALA A 141 -10.44 -6.41 17.81
C ALA A 141 -9.09 -6.07 18.43
N THR A 142 -8.79 -6.67 19.59
CA THR A 142 -7.45 -6.71 20.17
C THR A 142 -6.87 -8.12 20.02
N LEU A 143 -5.63 -8.18 19.57
CA LEU A 143 -4.89 -9.40 19.27
C LEU A 143 -3.53 -9.40 19.99
N PRO A 144 -3.44 -10.01 21.19
CA PRO A 144 -2.17 -10.26 21.84
C PRO A 144 -1.44 -11.42 21.15
N MET A 145 -0.12 -11.31 20.98
CA MET A 145 0.70 -12.39 20.44
C MET A 145 2.09 -12.46 21.06
N ARG A 146 2.65 -13.67 21.10
CA ARG A 146 4.06 -13.92 21.45
C ARG A 146 4.72 -14.65 20.28
N VAL A 147 5.78 -14.04 19.76
CA VAL A 147 6.54 -14.53 18.60
C VAL A 147 7.95 -14.90 19.07
N PHE A 148 8.38 -16.13 18.84
CA PHE A 148 9.72 -16.60 19.19
C PHE A 148 10.27 -17.60 18.15
N PRO A 149 11.58 -17.58 17.85
CA PRO A 149 12.20 -18.64 17.06
C PRO A 149 12.21 -19.94 17.86
N ALA A 150 11.96 -21.08 17.22
CA ALA A 150 12.11 -22.38 17.84
C ALA A 150 12.45 -23.47 16.83
N GLU A 151 13.30 -24.40 17.24
CA GLU A 151 13.48 -25.68 16.56
C GLU A 151 12.19 -26.51 16.67
N LEU A 152 11.64 -26.93 15.54
CA LEU A 152 10.46 -27.77 15.41
C LEU A 152 10.86 -29.13 14.81
N ARG A 153 10.17 -30.19 15.22
CA ARG A 153 10.34 -31.53 14.64
C ARG A 153 9.04 -32.34 14.67
N PRO A 154 8.79 -33.22 13.70
CA PRO A 154 7.74 -34.23 13.83
C PRO A 154 7.96 -35.11 15.08
N VAL A 155 6.91 -35.75 15.59
CA VAL A 155 7.05 -36.82 16.61
C VAL A 155 7.71 -38.06 16.00
N THR A 156 7.39 -38.36 14.73
CA THR A 156 7.86 -39.52 13.97
C THR A 156 9.35 -39.44 13.58
N GLU A 157 9.91 -38.23 13.51
CA GLU A 157 11.26 -37.99 12.97
C GLU A 157 12.20 -37.29 13.98
N SER A 158 13.49 -37.42 13.69
CA SER A 158 14.57 -36.75 14.45
C SER A 158 15.14 -35.51 13.75
N ARG A 159 14.64 -35.12 12.57
CA ARG A 159 15.10 -33.91 11.88
C ARG A 159 14.54 -32.66 12.56
N LEU A 160 15.42 -31.69 12.77
CA LEU A 160 15.12 -30.38 13.36
C LEU A 160 15.01 -29.35 12.24
N TYR A 161 13.99 -28.50 12.32
CA TYR A 161 13.70 -27.41 11.39
C TYR A 161 13.58 -26.09 12.17
N ASN A 162 14.14 -25.00 11.63
CA ASN A 162 14.16 -23.71 12.32
C ASN A 162 12.93 -22.89 11.98
N GLY A 163 11.83 -23.11 12.71
CA GLY A 163 10.58 -22.38 12.53
C GLY A 163 10.45 -21.15 13.43
N ARG A 164 9.38 -20.38 13.21
CA ARG A 164 8.94 -19.32 14.12
C ARG A 164 7.61 -19.71 14.73
N VAL A 165 7.47 -19.57 16.05
CA VAL A 165 6.25 -19.96 16.78
C VAL A 165 5.51 -18.73 17.24
N VAL A 166 4.23 -18.67 16.89
CA VAL A 166 3.32 -17.55 17.14
C VAL A 166 2.23 -18.03 18.09
N GLY A 167 2.41 -17.78 19.39
CA GLY A 167 1.36 -17.93 20.38
C GLY A 167 0.33 -16.82 20.20
N THR A 168 -0.90 -17.16 19.81
CA THR A 168 -1.94 -16.17 19.46
C THR A 168 -3.35 -16.71 19.71
N THR A 169 -4.36 -15.85 19.55
CA THR A 169 -5.78 -16.16 19.80
C THR A 169 -6.53 -16.37 18.47
N PRO A 170 -7.74 -16.96 18.47
CA PRO A 170 -8.55 -17.16 17.26
C PRO A 170 -8.78 -15.89 16.43
N ARG A 171 -8.80 -14.71 17.09
CA ARG A 171 -8.90 -13.39 16.45
C ARG A 171 -7.79 -13.08 15.44
N HIS A 172 -6.67 -13.81 15.46
CA HIS A 172 -5.63 -13.71 14.44
C HIS A 172 -6.17 -13.96 13.02
N ALA A 173 -7.15 -14.86 12.87
CA ALA A 173 -7.78 -15.13 11.58
C ALA A 173 -8.62 -13.95 11.07
N ILE A 174 -9.31 -13.26 11.97
CA ILE A 174 -10.15 -12.10 11.66
C ILE A 174 -9.27 -10.89 11.27
N VAL A 175 -8.27 -10.55 12.10
CA VAL A 175 -7.39 -9.38 11.91
C VAL A 175 -6.57 -9.48 10.63
N TYR A 176 -6.02 -10.66 10.31
CA TYR A 176 -5.21 -10.90 9.11
C TYR A 176 -5.97 -11.56 7.96
N LYS A 177 -7.31 -11.64 8.04
CA LYS A 177 -8.24 -12.22 7.04
C LYS A 177 -7.80 -13.59 6.53
N LEU A 178 -7.31 -14.45 7.43
CA LEU A 178 -6.72 -15.76 7.12
C LEU A 178 -7.74 -16.85 6.81
N GLU A 179 -9.04 -16.64 7.09
CA GLU A 179 -10.09 -17.65 6.92
C GLU A 179 -10.17 -18.14 5.46
N ASN A 180 -10.11 -17.20 4.50
CA ASN A 180 -10.04 -17.50 3.06
C ASN A 180 -8.68 -18.09 2.64
N MET A 181 -7.66 -17.97 3.49
CA MET A 181 -6.29 -18.44 3.28
C MET A 181 -6.00 -19.79 3.94
N ILE A 182 -7.00 -20.50 4.46
CA ILE A 182 -6.82 -21.90 4.88
C ILE A 182 -6.72 -22.77 3.61
N ALA A 183 -5.65 -23.57 3.50
CA ALA A 183 -5.46 -24.56 2.43
C ALA A 183 -6.17 -25.87 2.75
N ALA A 184 -6.02 -26.33 4.00
CA ALA A 184 -6.62 -27.56 4.50
C ALA A 184 -6.86 -27.47 6.01
N GLY A 185 -7.86 -28.22 6.52
CA GLY A 185 -8.23 -28.19 7.94
C GLY A 185 -8.93 -26.89 8.35
N ARG A 186 -8.55 -26.34 9.52
CA ARG A 186 -9.13 -25.13 10.12
C ARG A 186 -8.09 -24.27 10.83
N PHE A 187 -8.41 -22.99 11.08
CA PHE A 187 -7.63 -22.17 12.02
C PHE A 187 -7.98 -22.52 13.48
N LEU A 188 -7.26 -21.89 14.42
CA LEU A 188 -7.56 -21.91 15.86
C LEU A 188 -8.98 -21.37 16.13
N THR A 189 -9.71 -22.02 17.05
CA THR A 189 -11.08 -21.66 17.47
C THR A 189 -11.13 -21.39 18.96
N GLU A 190 -12.17 -20.71 19.45
CA GLU A 190 -12.31 -20.35 20.88
C GLU A 190 -12.31 -21.59 21.79
N GLN A 191 -12.85 -22.72 21.32
CA GLN A 191 -12.79 -24.01 22.00
C GLN A 191 -11.37 -24.58 22.20
N ASP A 192 -10.37 -24.10 21.46
CA ASP A 192 -8.97 -24.50 21.65
C ASP A 192 -8.30 -23.67 22.77
N GLU A 193 -8.93 -22.58 23.21
CA GLU A 193 -8.51 -21.72 24.31
C GLU A 193 -9.31 -21.93 25.62
N GLU A 194 -10.40 -22.71 25.63
CA GLU A 194 -11.29 -22.81 26.81
C GLU A 194 -11.28 -24.16 27.53
N PRO A 195 -11.39 -24.14 28.87
CA PRO A 195 -10.43 -23.51 29.79
C PRO A 195 -9.11 -24.31 29.88
N ILE A 196 -9.08 -25.55 29.39
CA ILE A 196 -7.88 -26.39 29.27
C ILE A 196 -7.38 -26.23 27.82
N PRO A 197 -6.28 -25.51 27.57
CA PRO A 197 -5.86 -25.22 26.20
C PRO A 197 -5.47 -26.50 25.47
N ARG A 198 -6.05 -26.70 24.28
CA ARG A 198 -5.71 -27.86 23.44
C ARG A 198 -4.31 -27.64 22.85
N ASN A 199 -3.47 -28.67 22.85
CA ASN A 199 -2.17 -28.63 22.15
C ASN A 199 -2.42 -28.81 20.64
N VAL A 200 -2.91 -27.76 19.98
CA VAL A 200 -3.15 -27.72 18.53
C VAL A 200 -2.24 -26.70 17.85
N ALA A 201 -1.89 -26.96 16.60
CA ALA A 201 -1.08 -26.09 15.76
C ALA A 201 -1.70 -25.87 14.38
N VAL A 202 -1.45 -24.69 13.80
CA VAL A 202 -1.71 -24.37 12.39
C VAL A 202 -0.40 -23.97 11.75
N LEU A 203 -0.10 -24.48 10.56
CA LEU A 203 1.17 -24.27 9.87
C LEU A 203 1.04 -23.29 8.71
N GLY A 204 2.09 -22.51 8.45
CA GLY A 204 2.32 -21.91 7.13
C GLY A 204 2.66 -22.95 6.05
N SER A 205 2.60 -22.54 4.79
CA SER A 205 2.81 -23.39 3.60
C SER A 205 4.18 -24.08 3.59
N GLU A 206 5.22 -23.27 3.70
CA GLU A 206 6.63 -23.67 3.67
C GLU A 206 6.97 -24.59 4.84
N LEU A 207 6.57 -24.22 6.07
CA LEU A 207 6.81 -25.05 7.25
C LEU A 207 6.07 -26.40 7.19
N ALA A 208 4.87 -26.45 6.60
CA ALA A 208 4.16 -27.71 6.38
C ALA A 208 4.88 -28.61 5.35
N ALA A 209 5.36 -28.02 4.25
CA ALA A 209 6.12 -28.73 3.21
C ALA A 209 7.50 -29.22 3.71
N GLU A 210 8.16 -28.46 4.58
CA GLU A 210 9.41 -28.88 5.23
C GLU A 210 9.18 -30.04 6.22
N LEU A 211 8.19 -29.91 7.12
CA LEU A 211 7.95 -30.90 8.18
C LEU A 211 7.33 -32.21 7.69
N PHE A 212 6.57 -32.20 6.59
CA PHE A 212 5.83 -33.35 6.06
C PHE A 212 5.92 -33.43 4.52
N PRO A 213 7.12 -33.64 3.95
CA PRO A 213 7.35 -33.54 2.51
C PRO A 213 6.59 -34.62 1.73
N GLY A 214 5.56 -34.20 0.99
CA GLY A 214 4.75 -35.08 0.13
C GLY A 214 3.65 -35.86 0.86
N GLU A 215 3.40 -35.59 2.14
CA GLU A 215 2.35 -36.24 2.92
C GLU A 215 1.33 -35.22 3.47
N ASP A 216 0.09 -35.65 3.77
CA ASP A 216 -0.88 -34.79 4.48
C ASP A 216 -0.36 -34.49 5.91
N PRO A 217 -0.20 -33.21 6.31
CA PRO A 217 0.23 -32.85 7.66
C PRO A 217 -0.91 -32.89 8.70
N ILE A 218 -2.19 -32.96 8.30
CA ILE A 218 -3.32 -32.91 9.23
C ILE A 218 -3.33 -34.10 10.19
N ASN A 219 -3.72 -33.87 11.44
CA ASN A 219 -3.69 -34.80 12.57
C ASN A 219 -2.29 -35.34 12.96
N LYS A 220 -1.22 -34.98 12.24
CA LYS A 220 0.15 -35.30 12.65
C LYS A 220 0.57 -34.43 13.81
N THR A 221 1.59 -34.90 14.54
CA THR A 221 2.02 -34.28 15.78
C THR A 221 3.46 -33.75 15.66
N ILE A 222 3.65 -32.50 16.09
CA ILE A 222 4.94 -31.77 16.10
C ILE A 222 5.37 -31.57 17.56
N ARG A 223 6.67 -31.61 17.85
CA ARG A 223 7.25 -31.17 19.13
C ARG A 223 8.17 -29.98 18.91
N ILE A 224 8.15 -29.07 19.89
CA ILE A 224 9.12 -27.99 20.01
C ILE A 224 10.35 -28.54 20.73
N SER A 225 11.55 -28.27 20.21
CA SER A 225 12.80 -28.70 20.85
C SER A 225 12.95 -28.12 22.26
N GLY A 226 13.56 -28.89 23.17
CA GLY A 226 13.67 -28.51 24.58
C GLY A 226 12.33 -28.39 25.34
N LYS A 227 11.23 -28.94 24.82
CA LYS A 227 9.90 -28.93 25.45
C LYS A 227 9.18 -30.28 25.32
N ASP A 228 8.36 -30.58 26.33
CA ASP A 228 7.76 -31.92 26.46
C ASP A 228 6.39 -32.11 25.81
N ARG A 229 5.68 -31.01 25.50
CA ARG A 229 4.37 -31.09 24.84
C ARG A 229 4.52 -31.24 23.33
N ALA A 230 3.58 -31.98 22.77
CA ALA A 230 3.42 -32.23 21.36
C ALA A 230 2.09 -31.62 20.89
N PHE A 231 2.09 -30.97 19.73
CA PHE A 231 0.95 -30.25 19.16
C PHE A 231 0.42 -30.99 17.94
N VAL A 232 -0.89 -31.17 17.86
CA VAL A 232 -1.57 -31.79 16.71
C VAL A 232 -1.89 -30.74 15.67
N VAL A 233 -1.52 -30.97 14.41
CA VAL A 233 -1.83 -30.07 13.30
C VAL A 233 -3.32 -30.13 12.97
N VAL A 234 -4.02 -29.01 13.10
CA VAL A 234 -5.46 -28.88 12.79
C VAL A 234 -5.73 -28.13 11.49
N GLY A 235 -4.72 -27.53 10.87
CA GLY A 235 -4.82 -26.91 9.56
C GLY A 235 -3.51 -26.36 9.03
N VAL A 236 -3.55 -25.97 7.75
CA VAL A 236 -2.44 -25.40 6.99
C VAL A 236 -2.93 -24.17 6.23
N LEU A 237 -2.11 -23.13 6.18
CA LEU A 237 -2.36 -21.93 5.37
C LEU A 237 -1.90 -22.13 3.92
N LYS A 238 -2.63 -21.50 2.99
CA LYS A 238 -2.23 -21.35 1.59
C LYS A 238 -0.94 -20.55 1.52
N ASP A 239 -0.15 -20.87 0.51
CA ASP A 239 1.09 -20.16 0.26
C ASP A 239 0.84 -18.67 -0.01
N ARG A 240 1.47 -17.82 0.81
CA ARG A 240 1.52 -16.39 0.52
C ARG A 240 2.72 -16.15 -0.37
N MET A 241 2.47 -16.04 -1.68
CA MET A 241 3.49 -15.59 -2.63
C MET A 241 4.18 -14.32 -2.07
N PRO A 242 5.52 -14.28 -2.03
CA PRO A 242 6.25 -13.09 -1.63
C PRO A 242 6.09 -12.02 -2.72
N ASN A 243 5.10 -11.14 -2.53
CA ASN A 243 5.08 -9.84 -3.19
C ASN A 243 6.38 -9.06 -2.84
N THR A 244 6.69 -8.03 -3.61
CA THR A 244 8.00 -7.35 -3.67
C THR A 244 8.50 -6.76 -2.33
N SER A 245 7.64 -6.73 -1.30
CA SER A 245 7.96 -6.44 0.10
C SER A 245 8.52 -7.68 0.87
N GLY A 246 9.47 -8.39 0.24
CA GLY A 246 10.07 -9.66 0.69
C GLY A 246 10.95 -9.57 1.94
N ALA A 247 10.34 -9.32 3.10
CA ALA A 247 10.96 -9.44 4.42
C ALA A 247 9.94 -9.69 5.56
N GLU A 248 8.65 -9.41 5.36
CA GLU A 248 7.60 -9.78 6.31
C GLU A 248 6.71 -10.91 5.80
N ILE A 249 6.56 -11.09 4.48
CA ILE A 249 5.69 -12.13 3.90
C ILE A 249 6.24 -13.54 4.12
N GLU A 250 7.53 -13.78 3.84
CA GLU A 250 8.24 -15.05 4.08
C GLU A 250 7.98 -15.61 5.49
N LYS A 251 7.96 -14.72 6.48
CA LYS A 251 7.80 -15.07 7.89
C LYS A 251 6.44 -15.69 8.22
N TYR A 252 5.39 -15.48 7.42
CA TYR A 252 4.08 -16.13 7.60
C TYR A 252 4.06 -17.56 7.05
N ASN A 253 4.92 -17.90 6.07
CA ASN A 253 4.99 -19.23 5.49
C ASN A 253 5.82 -20.18 6.39
N GLY A 254 6.84 -19.64 7.07
CA GLY A 254 7.63 -20.32 8.11
C GLY A 254 7.03 -20.31 9.54
N ASP A 255 5.79 -19.85 9.72
CA ASP A 255 5.14 -19.75 11.04
C ASP A 255 4.39 -21.03 11.48
N MET A 256 4.48 -21.36 12.77
CA MET A 256 3.55 -22.24 13.47
C MET A 256 2.71 -21.45 14.48
N TYR A 257 1.40 -21.36 14.23
CA TYR A 257 0.44 -20.71 15.13
C TYR A 257 -0.08 -21.70 16.17
N ILE A 258 -0.03 -21.33 17.45
CA ILE A 258 -0.55 -22.11 18.58
C ILE A 258 -1.41 -21.25 19.51
N PRO A 259 -2.39 -21.81 20.25
CA PRO A 259 -3.18 -21.06 21.21
C PRO A 259 -2.30 -20.34 22.25
N LEU A 260 -2.60 -19.06 22.52
CA LEU A 260 -1.79 -18.23 23.44
C LEU A 260 -1.76 -18.81 24.86
N LYS A 261 -2.86 -19.43 25.30
CA LYS A 261 -2.93 -20.17 26.57
C LYS A 261 -2.11 -21.47 26.55
N ALA A 262 -2.03 -22.17 25.41
CA ALA A 262 -1.17 -23.35 25.26
C ALA A 262 0.31 -22.96 25.36
N TYR A 263 0.72 -21.86 24.69
CA TYR A 263 2.04 -21.25 24.82
C TYR A 263 2.38 -20.94 26.30
N ARG A 264 1.52 -20.19 26.99
CA ARG A 264 1.72 -19.79 28.40
C ARG A 264 1.94 -21.00 29.31
N SER A 265 1.12 -22.04 29.12
CA SER A 265 1.18 -23.29 29.87
C SER A 265 2.41 -24.16 29.51
N LEU A 266 3.00 -23.99 28.33
CA LEU A 266 4.18 -24.76 27.88
C LEU A 266 5.52 -24.16 28.31
N LEU A 267 5.68 -22.84 28.21
CA LEU A 267 6.96 -22.20 28.49
C LEU A 267 7.08 -21.66 29.92
N GLY A 268 5.97 -21.29 30.56
CA GLY A 268 6.00 -20.32 31.64
C GLY A 268 6.43 -18.94 31.12
N GLU A 269 6.55 -17.95 32.01
CA GLU A 269 6.82 -16.56 31.60
C GLU A 269 8.30 -16.26 31.27
N ILE A 270 9.16 -17.28 31.16
CA ILE A 270 10.62 -17.11 31.01
C ILE A 270 11.09 -17.82 29.73
N SER A 271 11.51 -17.02 28.75
CA SER A 271 12.16 -17.48 27.52
C SER A 271 13.68 -17.44 27.68
N PHE A 272 14.32 -18.61 27.77
CA PHE A 272 15.78 -18.73 27.82
C PHE A 272 16.38 -18.61 26.42
N ILE A 273 16.74 -17.39 25.99
CA ILE A 273 17.40 -17.15 24.71
C ILE A 273 18.92 -17.27 24.89
N ARG A 274 19.51 -18.35 24.38
CA ARG A 274 20.97 -18.53 24.32
C ARG A 274 21.57 -17.70 23.18
N SER A 275 21.66 -16.38 23.38
CA SER A 275 22.37 -15.51 22.44
C SER A 275 23.89 -15.68 22.57
N THR A 276 24.61 -15.57 21.45
CA THR A 276 26.07 -15.75 21.40
C THR A 276 26.79 -14.66 22.20
N GLY A 277 27.46 -15.05 23.29
CA GLY A 277 28.26 -14.18 24.14
C GLY A 277 27.70 -13.94 25.54
N ALA A 278 26.38 -14.06 25.75
CA ALA A 278 25.74 -13.78 27.04
C ALA A 278 24.75 -14.88 27.45
N ARG A 279 24.92 -15.44 28.66
CA ARG A 279 23.93 -16.30 29.32
C ARG A 279 22.88 -15.44 30.01
N GLY A 280 21.95 -14.89 29.25
CA GLY A 280 20.74 -14.24 29.76
C GLY A 280 19.52 -15.14 29.69
N ALA A 281 18.53 -14.89 30.56
CA ALA A 281 17.15 -15.28 30.33
C ALA A 281 16.32 -14.01 30.07
N GLU A 282 15.33 -14.07 29.19
CA GLU A 282 14.51 -12.90 28.83
C GLU A 282 13.04 -13.21 29.14
N LYS A 283 12.43 -12.41 30.01
CA LYS A 283 11.04 -12.53 30.46
C LYS A 283 10.19 -11.51 29.70
N VAL A 284 9.66 -11.96 28.57
CA VAL A 284 8.77 -11.20 27.69
C VAL A 284 7.43 -11.94 27.65
N GLN A 285 6.37 -11.33 28.21
CA GLN A 285 5.03 -11.94 28.26
C GLN A 285 4.33 -11.89 26.89
N LEU A 286 4.35 -10.74 26.22
CA LEU A 286 3.85 -10.53 24.86
C LEU A 286 4.95 -9.93 23.98
N SER A 287 5.05 -10.39 22.73
CA SER A 287 5.96 -9.79 21.75
C SER A 287 5.33 -8.58 21.07
N GLN A 288 4.01 -8.63 20.86
CA GLN A 288 3.27 -7.67 20.08
C GLN A 288 1.79 -7.70 20.51
N VAL A 289 1.13 -6.54 20.47
CA VAL A 289 -0.32 -6.41 20.61
C VAL A 289 -0.80 -5.59 19.42
N VAL A 290 -1.74 -6.13 18.65
CA VAL A 290 -2.39 -5.41 17.55
C VAL A 290 -3.78 -4.97 17.99
N LEU A 291 -4.10 -3.70 17.72
CA LEU A 291 -5.39 -3.07 18.01
C LEU A 291 -6.01 -2.63 16.68
N THR A 292 -7.05 -3.33 16.23
CA THR A 292 -7.78 -3.01 15.00
C THR A 292 -8.91 -2.03 15.31
N VAL A 293 -8.77 -0.80 14.82
CA VAL A 293 -9.75 0.29 14.99
C VAL A 293 -10.94 0.12 14.03
N ASP A 294 -12.12 0.57 14.47
CA ASP A 294 -13.36 0.50 13.70
C ASP A 294 -13.32 1.37 12.42
N ASP A 295 -13.55 0.74 11.27
CA ASP A 295 -13.45 1.30 9.93
C ASP A 295 -14.76 2.00 9.45
N LYS A 296 -15.82 1.99 10.26
CA LYS A 296 -17.08 2.69 9.95
C LYS A 296 -16.91 4.22 9.99
N GLY A 297 -16.86 4.88 8.83
CA GLY A 297 -16.88 6.34 8.71
C GLY A 297 -16.25 6.82 7.41
N GLU A 298 -15.99 8.12 7.33
CA GLU A 298 -15.16 8.67 6.26
C GLU A 298 -13.67 8.38 6.53
N THR A 299 -12.88 8.24 5.46
CA THR A 299 -11.46 7.83 5.54
C THR A 299 -10.65 8.68 6.51
N ASP A 300 -10.91 9.98 6.56
CA ASP A 300 -10.13 10.91 7.41
C ASP A 300 -10.54 10.84 8.88
N GLU A 301 -11.82 10.57 9.21
CA GLU A 301 -12.20 10.23 10.58
C GLU A 301 -11.51 8.94 11.06
N VAL A 302 -11.46 7.91 10.19
CA VAL A 302 -10.80 6.64 10.51
C VAL A 302 -9.32 6.88 10.82
N ARG A 303 -8.65 7.76 10.07
CA ARG A 303 -7.23 8.12 10.27
C ARG A 303 -6.99 8.79 11.63
N ASP A 304 -7.83 9.74 12.01
CA ASP A 304 -7.67 10.44 13.29
C ASP A 304 -8.16 9.61 14.50
N ARG A 305 -9.09 8.67 14.29
CA ARG A 305 -9.38 7.61 15.29
C ARG A 305 -8.20 6.66 15.49
N VAL A 306 -7.51 6.25 14.42
CA VAL A 306 -6.30 5.42 14.52
C VAL A 306 -5.18 6.16 15.26
N ARG A 307 -4.97 7.45 14.99
CA ARG A 307 -4.01 8.30 15.71
C ARG A 307 -4.34 8.44 17.19
N SER A 308 -5.56 8.85 17.53
CA SER A 308 -5.96 9.03 18.93
C SER A 308 -5.89 7.71 19.73
N VAL A 309 -6.17 6.56 19.12
CA VAL A 309 -5.91 5.24 19.74
C VAL A 309 -4.41 5.04 20.00
N ALA A 310 -3.54 5.30 19.02
CA ALA A 310 -2.10 5.18 19.20
C ALA A 310 -1.54 6.16 20.27
N ASP A 311 -2.10 7.36 20.37
CA ASP A 311 -1.72 8.38 21.35
C ASP A 311 -2.15 8.00 22.78
N ILE A 312 -3.36 7.45 22.95
CA ILE A 312 -3.84 6.90 24.23
C ILE A 312 -2.94 5.74 24.69
N VAL A 313 -2.62 4.82 23.78
CA VAL A 313 -1.70 3.70 24.06
C VAL A 313 -0.30 4.20 24.41
N ARG A 314 0.21 5.22 23.72
CA ARG A 314 1.50 5.84 24.02
C ARG A 314 1.52 6.50 25.38
N ALA A 315 0.44 7.16 25.78
CA ALA A 315 0.30 7.75 27.11
C ALA A 315 0.29 6.66 28.22
N GLN A 316 -0.53 5.62 28.07
CA GLN A 316 -0.61 4.52 29.04
C GLN A 316 0.73 3.78 29.20
N LEU A 317 1.41 3.47 28.09
CA LEU A 317 2.73 2.83 28.13
C LEU A 317 3.84 3.75 28.66
N SER A 318 3.71 5.07 28.51
CA SER A 318 4.65 6.01 29.15
C SER A 318 4.48 6.08 30.67
N GLU A 319 3.32 5.66 31.19
CA GLU A 319 3.03 5.56 32.62
C GLU A 319 3.44 4.19 33.19
N SER A 320 3.08 3.06 32.54
CA SER A 320 3.43 1.72 33.03
C SER A 320 4.89 1.30 32.74
N HIS A 321 5.51 1.81 31.67
CA HIS A 321 6.89 1.46 31.28
C HIS A 321 7.84 2.69 31.31
N PRO A 322 8.47 3.00 32.46
CA PRO A 322 9.46 4.09 32.57
C PRO A 322 10.78 3.79 31.83
N LYS A 323 11.02 2.52 31.48
CA LYS A 323 12.04 2.12 30.51
C LYS A 323 11.37 2.03 29.15
N LYS A 324 11.94 2.63 28.11
CA LYS A 324 11.42 2.55 26.74
C LYS A 324 11.69 1.17 26.14
N ASP A 325 10.83 0.21 26.45
CA ASP A 325 10.87 -1.19 26.00
C ASP A 325 9.70 -1.56 25.06
N TRP A 326 9.09 -0.54 24.45
CA TRP A 326 7.98 -0.64 23.51
C TRP A 326 8.17 0.30 22.31
N ASP A 327 7.56 -0.08 21.20
CA ASP A 327 7.48 0.67 19.93
C ASP A 327 6.04 0.61 19.41
N ILE A 328 5.55 1.70 18.80
CA ILE A 328 4.18 1.80 18.26
C ILE A 328 4.30 2.12 16.77
N ARG A 329 3.84 1.19 15.94
CA ARG A 329 3.85 1.29 14.48
C ARG A 329 2.42 1.38 13.95
N ILE A 330 2.19 2.31 13.05
CA ILE A 330 0.91 2.48 12.36
C ILE A 330 1.16 2.30 10.86
N PRO A 331 0.60 1.28 10.19
CA PRO A 331 0.74 1.10 8.74
C PRO A 331 0.19 2.29 7.95
N LEU A 332 -0.78 3.01 8.52
CA LEU A 332 -1.32 4.26 7.97
C LEU A 332 -0.25 5.31 7.68
N ASP A 333 0.70 5.57 8.60
CA ASP A 333 1.69 6.64 8.38
C ASP A 333 2.60 6.33 7.17
N ARG A 334 2.89 5.03 6.95
CA ARG A 334 3.59 4.55 5.74
C ARG A 334 2.73 4.67 4.49
N LEU A 335 1.42 4.45 4.59
CA LEU A 335 0.51 4.71 3.47
C LEU A 335 0.53 6.19 3.09
N GLU A 336 0.45 7.11 4.05
CA GLU A 336 0.49 8.54 3.74
C GLU A 336 1.83 8.99 3.17
N GLU A 337 2.95 8.43 3.66
CA GLU A 337 4.28 8.68 3.10
C GLU A 337 4.38 8.16 1.66
N ALA A 338 3.83 6.98 1.38
CA ALA A 338 3.74 6.41 0.04
C ALA A 338 2.82 7.24 -0.87
N GLU A 339 1.65 7.68 -0.42
CA GLU A 339 0.72 8.50 -1.20
C GLU A 339 1.33 9.88 -1.51
N ARG A 340 1.94 10.57 -0.52
CA ARG A 340 2.73 11.80 -0.74
C ARG A 340 3.89 11.59 -1.71
N THR A 341 4.49 10.40 -1.73
CA THR A 341 5.59 10.06 -2.64
C THR A 341 5.09 9.78 -4.06
N ARG A 342 3.94 9.10 -4.20
CA ARG A 342 3.24 8.90 -5.48
C ARG A 342 2.92 10.24 -6.13
N ASP A 343 2.37 11.19 -5.39
CA ASP A 343 2.01 12.50 -5.93
C ASP A 343 3.23 13.30 -6.39
N ARG A 344 4.35 13.25 -5.66
CA ARG A 344 5.62 13.84 -6.11
C ARG A 344 6.10 13.21 -7.43
N TYR A 345 6.08 11.89 -7.55
CA TYR A 345 6.44 11.20 -8.79
C TYR A 345 5.49 11.53 -9.95
N ARG A 346 4.19 11.61 -9.68
CA ARG A 346 3.16 11.97 -10.68
C ARG A 346 3.35 13.39 -11.21
N VAL A 347 3.64 14.35 -10.33
CA VAL A 347 3.99 15.73 -10.70
C VAL A 347 5.29 15.78 -11.50
N LEU A 348 6.33 15.05 -11.07
CA LEU A 348 7.61 14.96 -11.80
C LEU A 348 7.42 14.38 -13.22
N LEU A 349 6.66 13.28 -13.35
CA LEU A 349 6.35 12.66 -14.64
C LEU A 349 5.53 13.61 -15.53
N ALA A 350 4.57 14.36 -14.97
CA ALA A 350 3.83 15.37 -15.72
C ALA A 350 4.73 16.51 -16.24
N PHE A 351 5.71 16.98 -15.45
CA PHE A 351 6.71 17.94 -15.91
C PHE A 351 7.60 17.36 -17.02
N ILE A 352 8.09 16.12 -16.87
CA ILE A 352 8.88 15.44 -17.90
C ILE A 352 8.08 15.32 -19.21
N ALA A 353 6.82 14.87 -19.13
CA ALA A 353 5.94 14.76 -20.30
C ALA A 353 5.68 16.12 -20.98
N GLY A 354 5.48 17.19 -20.20
CA GLY A 354 5.34 18.55 -20.72
C GLY A 354 6.59 19.03 -21.46
N ILE A 355 7.79 18.75 -20.93
CA ILE A 355 9.06 19.07 -21.58
C ILE A 355 9.23 18.23 -22.86
N SER A 356 8.96 16.92 -22.81
CA SER A 356 9.04 16.05 -23.99
C SER A 356 8.08 16.48 -25.10
N LEU A 357 6.86 16.92 -24.76
CA LEU A 357 5.89 17.45 -25.71
C LEU A 357 6.38 18.78 -26.33
N LEU A 358 6.95 19.68 -25.54
CA LEU A 358 7.48 20.96 -26.01
C LEU A 358 8.72 20.78 -26.91
N VAL A 359 9.66 19.93 -26.53
CA VAL A 359 10.85 19.60 -27.34
C VAL A 359 10.43 18.88 -28.64
N GLY A 360 9.46 17.96 -28.58
CA GLY A 360 8.87 17.34 -29.77
C GLY A 360 8.23 18.37 -30.70
N GLY A 361 7.47 19.34 -30.14
CA GLY A 361 6.89 20.47 -30.87
C GLY A 361 7.93 21.32 -31.60
N ILE A 362 9.04 21.67 -30.93
CA ILE A 362 10.17 22.40 -31.53
C ILE A 362 10.82 21.57 -32.66
N GLY A 363 10.97 20.26 -32.47
CA GLY A 363 11.48 19.35 -33.50
C GLY A 363 10.61 19.35 -34.77
N ILE A 364 9.28 19.26 -34.63
CA ILE A 364 8.34 19.35 -35.75
C ILE A 364 8.44 20.71 -36.44
N MET A 365 8.46 21.80 -35.68
CA MET A 365 8.58 23.16 -36.20
C MET A 365 9.87 23.35 -37.02
N ASN A 366 11.01 22.86 -36.53
CA ASN A 366 12.28 22.96 -37.25
C ASN A 366 12.27 22.16 -38.56
N ILE A 367 11.66 20.97 -38.57
CA ILE A 367 11.47 20.15 -39.77
C ILE A 367 10.49 20.78 -40.79
N MET A 368 9.61 21.68 -40.34
CA MET A 368 8.73 22.47 -41.21
C MET A 368 9.34 23.78 -41.71
N LEU A 369 10.38 24.31 -41.05
CA LEU A 369 11.08 25.54 -41.43
C LEU A 369 12.28 25.29 -42.37
N ALA A 370 12.93 24.12 -42.25
CA ALA A 370 13.96 23.63 -43.17
C ALA A 370 13.36 22.94 -44.42
#